data_AF-A0A957FBD8-F1
#
_entry.id   AF-A0A957FBD8-F1
#
_cell.length_a   1.000
_cell.length_b   1.000
_cell.length_c   1.000
_cell.angle_alpha   90.00
_cell.angle_beta   90.00
_cell.angle_gamma   90.00
#
_symmetry.space_group_name_H-M   'P 1'
#
loop_
_entity.id
_entity.type
_entity.pdbx_description
1 polymer ?
#
loop_
_entity_poly.entity_id
_entity_poly.type
_entity_poly.pdbx_seq_one_letter_code
_entity_poly.pdbx_strand_id
1 'polypeptide(L)'
;MAREIEKKPRRVSDAEVYDTIIGMCREAGPEGSVRPEDVARAILPEHWRTVLKRVRLFSKKLAQNGRLTILRKGQPADPDEFKGLIRLQITERGMVDEVEESE
;
A
#
# COMPACT_ATOMS: atom_id res chain seq x y z
N MET A 1 -12.05 -33.75 -14.87
CA MET A 1 -11.21 -32.87 -14.03
C MET A 1 -11.37 -31.46 -14.59
N ALA A 2 -12.11 -30.59 -13.89
CA ALA A 2 -12.37 -29.23 -14.36
C ALA A 2 -11.04 -28.47 -14.38
N ARG A 3 -10.59 -28.09 -15.58
CA ARG A 3 -9.54 -27.07 -15.74
C ARG A 3 -10.16 -25.78 -15.22
N GLU A 4 -9.78 -25.41 -14.01
CA GLU A 4 -10.09 -24.12 -13.41
C GLU A 4 -9.71 -23.04 -14.43
N ILE A 5 -10.72 -22.30 -14.87
CA ILE A 5 -10.54 -21.24 -15.86
C ILE A 5 -9.64 -20.21 -15.18
N GLU A 6 -8.40 -20.08 -15.62
CA GLU A 6 -7.44 -19.08 -15.15
C GLU A 6 -8.06 -17.69 -15.41
N LYS A 7 -8.81 -17.16 -14.42
CA LYS A 7 -9.40 -15.84 -14.50
C LYS A 7 -8.25 -14.85 -14.53
N LYS A 8 -7.96 -14.34 -15.73
CA LYS A 8 -6.95 -13.29 -15.92
C LYS A 8 -7.22 -12.18 -14.89
N PRO A 9 -6.19 -11.69 -14.17
CA PRO A 9 -6.38 -10.65 -13.18
C PRO A 9 -7.06 -9.44 -13.83
N ARG A 10 -8.08 -8.87 -13.16
CA ARG A 10 -8.67 -7.61 -13.60
C ARG A 10 -7.59 -6.54 -13.68
N ARG A 11 -7.76 -5.58 -14.60
CA ARG A 11 -6.87 -4.43 -14.68
C ARG A 11 -7.05 -3.59 -13.41
N VAL A 12 -5.97 -3.49 -12.64
CA VAL A 12 -5.88 -2.62 -11.47
C VAL A 12 -5.22 -1.33 -11.92
N SER A 13 -5.85 -0.20 -11.67
CA SER A 13 -5.28 1.12 -11.95
C SER A 13 -4.36 1.57 -10.83
N ASP A 14 -3.39 2.43 -11.15
CA ASP A 14 -2.46 3.04 -10.20
C ASP A 14 -3.18 3.83 -9.10
N ALA A 15 -4.25 4.55 -9.47
CA ALA A 15 -5.10 5.28 -8.53
C ALA A 15 -5.79 4.34 -7.51
N GLU A 16 -6.24 3.17 -7.95
CA GLU A 16 -6.88 2.19 -7.07
C GLU A 16 -5.88 1.61 -6.06
N VAL A 17 -4.65 1.33 -6.50
CA VAL A 17 -3.58 0.89 -5.59
C VAL A 17 -3.30 1.97 -4.55
N TYR A 18 -3.18 3.21 -4.98
CA TYR A 18 -2.92 4.35 -4.10
C TYR A 18 -4.02 4.52 -3.04
N ASP A 19 -5.28 4.55 -3.49
CA ASP A 19 -6.45 4.73 -2.63
C ASP A 19 -6.56 3.61 -1.60
N THR A 20 -6.38 2.36 -2.04
CA THR A 20 -6.40 1.20 -1.13
C THR A 20 -5.29 1.29 -0.07
N ILE A 21 -4.07 1.70 -0.45
CA ILE A 21 -2.97 1.85 0.52
C ILE A 21 -3.37 2.86 1.59
N ILE A 22 -3.79 4.06 1.17
CA ILE A 22 -4.15 5.14 2.10
C ILE A 22 -5.35 4.74 2.94
N GLY A 23 -6.42 4.21 2.35
CA GLY A 23 -7.62 3.77 3.06
C GLY A 23 -7.30 2.75 4.15
N MET A 24 -6.51 1.71 3.83
CA MET A 24 -6.11 0.72 4.82
C MET A 24 -5.18 1.28 5.90
N CYS A 25 -4.26 2.18 5.54
CA CYS A 25 -3.41 2.84 6.54
C CYS A 25 -4.22 3.79 7.45
N ARG A 26 -5.25 4.46 6.90
CA ARG A 26 -6.18 5.33 7.66
C ARG A 26 -7.02 4.52 8.64
N GLU A 27 -7.54 3.38 8.20
CA GLU A 27 -8.34 2.48 9.05
C GLU A 27 -7.50 1.89 10.19
N ALA A 28 -6.22 1.61 9.95
CA ALA A 28 -5.29 1.21 10.99
C ALA A 28 -4.96 2.35 11.98
N GLY A 29 -5.07 3.60 11.55
CA GLY A 29 -4.78 4.79 12.36
C GLY A 29 -3.28 5.06 12.54
N PRO A 30 -2.93 6.19 13.22
CA PRO A 30 -1.55 6.65 13.35
C PRO A 30 -0.68 5.72 14.23
N GLU A 31 -1.28 4.91 15.09
CA GLU A 31 -0.58 3.91 15.92
C GLU A 31 -0.57 2.52 15.27
N GLY A 32 -1.42 2.32 14.25
CA GLY A 32 -1.54 1.05 13.55
C GLY A 32 -0.61 0.96 12.34
N SER A 33 -0.37 -0.28 11.91
CA SER A 33 0.42 -0.51 10.70
C SER A 33 -0.11 -1.67 9.86
N VAL A 34 -0.11 -1.46 8.55
CA VAL A 34 -0.60 -2.44 7.57
C VAL A 34 0.55 -3.08 6.80
N ARG A 35 0.37 -4.33 6.37
CA ARG A 35 1.37 -4.99 5.51
C ARG A 35 1.01 -4.71 4.05
N PRO A 36 2.02 -4.49 3.17
CA PRO A 36 1.76 -4.30 1.74
C PRO A 36 1.10 -5.54 1.09
N GLU A 37 1.27 -6.72 1.71
CA GLU A 37 0.63 -7.95 1.27
C GLU A 37 -0.88 -7.94 1.52
N ASP A 38 -1.34 -7.41 2.66
CA ASP A 38 -2.77 -7.28 2.95
C ASP A 38 -3.42 -6.31 1.96
N VAL A 39 -2.75 -5.19 1.66
CA VAL A 39 -3.20 -4.24 0.63
C VAL A 39 -3.31 -4.91 -0.73
N ALA A 40 -2.28 -5.65 -1.15
CA ALA A 40 -2.30 -6.36 -2.42
C ALA A 40 -3.41 -7.43 -2.47
N ARG A 41 -3.69 -8.11 -1.34
CA ARG A 41 -4.78 -9.09 -1.21
C ARG A 41 -6.16 -8.45 -1.20
N ALA A 42 -6.31 -7.25 -0.64
CA ALA A 42 -7.56 -6.50 -0.69
C ALA A 42 -7.92 -6.13 -2.14
N ILE A 43 -6.92 -5.81 -2.96
CA ILE A 43 -7.12 -5.45 -4.38
C ILE A 43 -7.34 -6.69 -5.26
N LEU A 44 -6.42 -7.66 -5.18
CA LEU A 44 -6.44 -8.90 -5.95
C LEU A 44 -6.07 -10.08 -5.05
N PRO A 45 -7.03 -10.77 -4.41
CA PRO A 45 -6.73 -11.85 -3.49
C PRO A 45 -6.03 -13.04 -4.17
N GLU A 46 -6.44 -13.40 -5.39
CA GLU A 46 -5.87 -14.53 -6.14
C GLU A 46 -4.56 -14.16 -6.85
N HIS A 47 -4.40 -12.89 -7.24
CA HIS A 47 -3.28 -12.40 -8.06
C HIS A 47 -2.42 -11.35 -7.35
N TRP A 48 -2.44 -11.31 -6.02
CA TRP A 48 -1.82 -10.26 -5.19
C TRP A 48 -0.33 -10.04 -5.52
N ARG A 49 0.40 -11.09 -5.90
CA ARG A 49 1.82 -11.02 -6.28
C ARG A 49 2.07 -10.08 -7.46
N THR A 50 1.11 -9.93 -8.36
CA THR A 50 1.19 -9.03 -9.53
C THR A 50 1.03 -7.56 -9.15
N VAL A 51 0.22 -7.27 -8.12
CA VAL A 51 -0.03 -5.93 -7.61
C VAL A 51 0.98 -5.53 -6.54
N LEU A 52 1.56 -6.50 -5.82
CA LEU A 52 2.52 -6.27 -4.74
C LEU A 52 3.70 -5.38 -5.18
N LYS A 53 4.23 -5.58 -6.40
CA LYS A 53 5.30 -4.74 -6.93
C LYS A 53 4.87 -3.27 -7.04
N ARG A 54 3.63 -3.03 -7.49
CA ARG A 54 3.04 -1.69 -7.59
C ARG A 54 2.76 -1.12 -6.21
N VAL A 55 2.19 -1.90 -5.29
CA VAL A 55 1.97 -1.47 -3.90
C VAL A 55 3.28 -0.99 -3.28
N ARG A 56 4.36 -1.77 -3.37
CA ARG A 56 5.68 -1.37 -2.86
C ARG A 56 6.19 -0.06 -3.46
N LEU A 57 6.03 0.10 -4.78
CA LEU A 57 6.41 1.33 -5.48
C LEU A 57 5.63 2.54 -4.94
N PHE A 58 4.31 2.42 -4.80
CA PHE A 58 3.46 3.50 -4.28
C PHE A 58 3.70 3.77 -2.81
N SER A 59 3.89 2.75 -1.98
CA SER A 59 4.27 2.91 -0.58
C SER A 59 5.58 3.69 -0.44
N LYS A 60 6.58 3.38 -1.28
CA LYS A 60 7.84 4.14 -1.30
C LYS A 60 7.61 5.60 -1.68
N LYS A 61 6.85 5.87 -2.75
CA LYS A 61 6.52 7.25 -3.16
C LYS A 61 5.81 8.01 -2.03
N LEU A 62 4.82 7.38 -1.41
CA LEU A 62 4.06 7.96 -0.30
C LEU A 62 4.95 8.25 0.91
N ALA A 63 5.88 7.35 1.21
CA ALA A 63 6.85 7.57 2.28
C ALA A 63 7.82 8.71 1.98
N GLN A 64 8.30 8.82 0.74
CA GLN A 64 9.12 9.94 0.29
C GLN A 64 8.38 11.29 0.36
N ASN A 65 7.06 11.29 0.15
CA ASN A 65 6.22 12.47 0.31
C ASN A 65 5.88 12.77 1.79
N GLY A 66 6.33 11.92 2.72
CA GLY A 66 6.04 12.04 4.15
C GLY A 66 4.59 11.71 4.51
N ARG A 67 3.80 11.10 3.60
CA ARG A 67 2.41 10.68 3.83
C ARG A 67 2.31 9.31 4.53
N LEU A 68 3.37 8.50 4.44
CA LEU A 68 3.47 7.21 5.12
C LEU A 68 4.85 7.09 5.77
N THR A 69 4.94 6.28 6.81
CA THR A 69 6.21 5.83 7.37
C THR A 69 6.34 4.34 7.13
N ILE A 70 7.48 3.93 6.58
CA ILE A 70 7.80 2.52 6.40
C ILE A 70 8.60 2.07 7.61
N LEU A 71 8.02 1.14 8.36
CA LEU A 71 8.61 0.59 9.57
C LEU A 71 9.14 -0.82 9.31
N ARG A 72 10.30 -1.11 9.88
CA ARG A 72 10.88 -2.45 9.93
C ARG A 72 11.30 -2.75 11.37
N LYS A 73 10.78 -3.83 11.95
CA LYS A 73 11.01 -4.19 13.36
C LYS A 73 10.69 -3.02 14.33
N GLY A 74 9.71 -2.18 14.00
CA GLY A 74 9.32 -1.03 14.82
C GLY A 74 10.16 0.24 14.61
N GLN A 75 11.13 0.24 13.69
CA GLN A 75 11.96 1.41 13.40
C GLN A 75 11.69 1.95 11.99
N PRO A 76 11.67 3.28 11.78
CA PRO A 76 11.58 3.88 10.46
C PRO A 76 12.78 3.45 9.63
N ALA A 77 12.50 3.03 8.41
CA ALA A 77 13.46 2.34 7.58
C ALA A 77 13.28 2.79 6.12
N ASP A 78 14.39 3.09 5.45
CA ASP A 78 14.44 3.45 4.03
C ASP A 78 13.90 2.37 3.06
N PRO A 79 12.79 2.63 2.35
CA PRO A 79 12.16 1.65 1.46
C PRO A 79 13.05 1.07 0.34
N ASP A 80 14.16 1.73 0.01
CA ASP A 80 15.07 1.27 -1.04
C ASP A 80 16.06 0.21 -0.54
N GLU A 81 16.35 0.21 0.77
CA GLU A 81 17.47 -0.55 1.33
C GLU A 81 17.07 -1.98 1.74
N PHE A 82 15.77 -2.29 1.84
CA PHE A 82 15.30 -3.61 2.31
C PHE A 82 14.35 -4.31 1.36
N LYS A 83 14.56 -5.62 1.24
CA LYS A 83 13.65 -6.56 0.59
C LYS A 83 13.05 -7.46 1.68
N GLY A 84 11.79 -7.26 2.07
CA GLY A 84 11.17 -8.14 3.07
C GLY A 84 9.96 -7.55 3.81
N LEU A 85 9.75 -8.06 5.02
CA LEU A 85 8.69 -7.64 5.95
C LEU A 85 8.83 -6.15 6.28
N ILE A 86 7.94 -5.35 5.70
CA ILE A 86 7.76 -3.94 6.00
C ILE A 86 6.35 -3.70 6.51
N ARG A 87 6.20 -2.67 7.32
CA ARG A 87 4.93 -2.19 7.86
C ARG A 87 4.73 -0.76 7.36
N LEU A 88 3.53 -0.47 6.87
CA LEU A 88 3.14 0.86 6.43
C LEU A 88 2.33 1.47 7.55
N GLN A 89 2.77 2.61 8.05
CA GLN A 89 2.06 3.38 9.05
C GLN A 89 1.67 4.72 8.43
N ILE A 90 0.44 5.16 8.69
CA ILE A 90 0.03 6.49 8.25
C ILE A 90 0.69 7.56 9.10
N THR A 91 1.14 8.62 8.47
CA THR A 91 1.61 9.82 9.18
C THR A 91 0.47 10.82 9.29
N GLU A 92 0.63 11.83 10.13
CA GLU A 92 -0.32 12.96 10.21
C GLU A 92 -0.58 13.55 8.82
N ARG A 93 0.46 13.69 7.99
CA ARG A 93 0.35 14.19 6.62
C ARG A 93 -0.44 13.29 5.66
N GLY A 94 -0.45 11.98 5.88
CA GLY A 94 -1.28 11.06 5.10
C GLY A 94 -2.75 11.09 5.53
N MET A 95 -3.03 11.59 6.72
CA MET A 95 -4.36 11.65 7.32
C MET A 95 -5.11 12.92 6.92
N VAL A 96 -4.40 14.05 6.83
CA VAL A 96 -4.86 15.21 6.07
C VAL A 96 -4.77 14.87 4.59
N ASP A 97 -5.87 14.37 4.04
CA ASP A 97 -6.16 14.60 2.63
C ASP A 97 -6.33 16.13 2.52
N GLU A 98 -5.23 16.85 2.31
CA GLU A 98 -5.28 18.21 1.82
C GLU A 98 -5.96 18.11 0.45
N VAL A 99 -7.29 18.11 0.49
CA VAL A 99 -8.13 18.79 -0.48
C VAL A 99 -7.73 20.27 -0.44
N GLU A 100 -6.52 20.59 -0.87
CA GLU A 100 -6.31 21.84 -1.55
C GLU A 100 -7.05 21.69 -2.89
N GLU A 101 -8.36 21.92 -2.83
CA GLU A 101 -9.04 22.68 -3.88
C GLU A 101 -8.18 23.94 -4.08
N SER A 102 -7.21 23.85 -5.00
CA SER A 102 -6.65 25.05 -5.59
C SER A 102 -7.73 25.63 -6.50
N GLU A 103 -8.36 26.70 -6.00
CA GLU A 103 -9.24 27.65 -6.70
C GLU A 103 -8.85 27.93 -8.16
#